data_AF-A0A2E4EJC6-F1
#
_entry.id   AF-A0A2E4EJC6-F1
#
_cell.length_a   1.000
_cell.length_b   1.000
_cell.length_c   1.000
_cell.angle_alpha   90.00
_cell.angle_beta   90.00
_cell.angle_gamma   90.00
#
_symmetry.space_group_name_H-M   'P 1'
#
loop_
_entity.id
_entity.type
_entity.pdbx_description
1 polymer ?
#
loop_
_entity_poly.entity_id
_entity_poly.type
_entity_poly.pdbx_seq_one_letter_code
_entity_poly.pdbx_strand_id
1 'polypeptide(L)'
;MLSVFKYCLFDLLRSRWSIVYTLFYLLSSASLLYFSNSATNAVASLMNIVLFITPLVSLLLGVIYFYQNRDFAELLLAQPIRRSQYFYGNYFGLSLSLVINLLVGFGLPMLFIGNGLQILQELSIVLLAGVMLTLIFSALALLITLRNENRVLGFGYAIVVWLFFAVIYDGLFLILLLWFNDYPLEKFAMIGTVLNPMDLSRVMILLKLDLSALMGFTGASFRQFFGSTAGFFVSLSSALIWITLPLYLLIRKGNTKDF
;
A
#
# COMPACT_ATOMS: atom_id res chain seq x y z
N MET A 1 -12.65 1.26 -21.76
CA MET A 1 -11.59 1.02 -20.75
C MET A 1 -10.33 1.86 -20.99
N LEU A 2 -9.59 1.67 -22.10
CA LEU A 2 -8.29 2.31 -22.33
C LEU A 2 -8.31 3.85 -22.35
N SER A 3 -9.37 4.47 -22.87
CA SER A 3 -9.47 5.93 -22.98
C SER A 3 -9.59 6.62 -21.62
N VAL A 4 -10.49 6.11 -20.75
CA VAL A 4 -10.67 6.62 -19.36
C VAL A 4 -9.40 6.42 -18.55
N PHE A 5 -8.81 5.22 -18.62
CA PHE A 5 -7.55 4.91 -17.97
C PHE A 5 -6.43 5.88 -18.36
N LYS A 6 -6.21 6.10 -19.67
CA LYS A 6 -5.16 7.00 -20.15
C LYS A 6 -5.39 8.41 -19.66
N TYR A 7 -6.62 8.92 -19.75
CA TYR A 7 -6.96 10.25 -19.29
C TYR A 7 -6.64 10.42 -17.80
N CYS A 8 -7.16 9.54 -16.94
CA CYS A 8 -6.92 9.60 -15.51
C CYS A 8 -5.43 9.51 -15.15
N LEU A 9 -4.68 8.64 -15.84
CA LEU A 9 -3.25 8.46 -15.62
C LEU A 9 -2.46 9.74 -15.95
N PHE A 10 -2.70 10.34 -17.11
CA PHE A 10 -1.97 11.56 -17.51
C PHE A 10 -2.36 12.78 -16.68
N ASP A 11 -3.63 12.88 -16.30
CA ASP A 11 -4.12 13.93 -15.43
C ASP A 11 -3.46 13.86 -14.04
N LEU A 12 -3.43 12.67 -13.45
CA LEU A 12 -2.78 12.45 -12.16
C LEU A 12 -1.27 12.66 -12.20
N LEU A 13 -0.56 12.16 -13.22
CA LEU A 13 0.89 12.35 -13.33
C LEU A 13 1.29 13.83 -13.46
N ARG A 14 0.43 14.68 -14.03
CA ARG A 14 0.66 16.12 -14.15
C ARG A 14 0.26 16.90 -12.89
N SER A 15 -0.44 16.27 -11.96
CA SER A 15 -0.89 16.92 -10.73
C SER A 15 0.28 17.36 -9.86
N ARG A 16 0.14 18.54 -9.23
CA ARG A 16 1.13 19.06 -8.26
C ARG A 16 1.36 18.07 -7.11
N TRP A 17 0.31 17.37 -6.68
CA TRP A 17 0.41 16.36 -5.62
C TRP A 17 1.25 15.15 -6.03
N SER A 18 1.16 14.74 -7.29
CA SER A 18 1.97 13.65 -7.86
C SER A 18 3.45 14.02 -7.86
N ILE A 19 3.78 15.25 -8.28
CA ILE A 19 5.16 15.76 -8.28
C ILE A 19 5.72 15.83 -6.86
N VAL A 20 4.95 16.36 -5.90
CA VAL A 20 5.36 16.43 -4.49
C VAL A 20 5.62 15.03 -3.92
N TYR A 21 4.77 14.05 -4.23
CA TYR A 21 4.93 12.67 -3.78
C TYR A 21 6.21 12.02 -4.33
N THR A 22 6.46 12.15 -5.64
CA THR A 22 7.71 11.66 -6.26
C THR A 22 8.94 12.33 -5.67
N LEU A 23 8.90 13.66 -5.49
CA LEU A 23 10.00 14.44 -4.96
C LEU A 23 10.28 14.10 -3.48
N PHE A 24 9.22 13.86 -2.69
CA PHE A 24 9.35 13.40 -1.32
C PHE A 24 10.11 12.06 -1.23
N TYR A 25 9.75 11.07 -2.06
CA TYR A 25 10.48 9.80 -2.08
C TYR A 25 11.88 9.91 -2.64
N LEU A 26 12.09 10.75 -3.65
CA LEU A 26 13.41 11.01 -4.20
C LEU A 26 14.33 11.62 -3.13
N LEU A 27 13.88 12.65 -2.43
CA LEU A 27 14.69 13.30 -1.40
C LEU A 27 14.92 12.39 -0.19
N SER A 28 13.89 11.69 0.29
CA SER A 28 14.03 10.80 1.45
C SER A 28 14.92 9.61 1.15
N SER A 29 14.77 8.96 -0.01
CA SER A 29 15.64 7.84 -0.40
C SER A 29 17.06 8.29 -0.72
N ALA A 30 17.27 9.42 -1.42
CA ALA A 30 18.60 9.95 -1.64
C ALA A 30 19.30 10.32 -0.33
N SER A 31 18.59 11.00 0.57
CA SER A 31 19.14 11.42 1.86
C SER A 31 19.50 10.22 2.74
N LEU A 32 18.59 9.25 2.88
CA LEU A 32 18.86 8.08 3.71
C LEU A 32 19.98 7.21 3.15
N LEU A 33 20.03 6.98 1.84
CA LEU A 33 21.12 6.22 1.22
C LEU A 33 22.47 6.93 1.34
N TYR A 34 22.48 8.27 1.24
CA TYR A 34 23.71 9.06 1.33
C TYR A 34 24.24 9.18 2.77
N PHE A 35 23.36 9.43 3.75
CA PHE A 35 23.76 9.65 5.14
C PHE A 35 23.86 8.37 5.97
N SER A 36 23.28 7.25 5.53
CA SER A 36 23.35 6.01 6.30
C SER A 36 24.77 5.46 6.35
N ASN A 37 25.21 5.11 7.56
CA ASN A 37 26.53 4.48 7.77
C ASN A 37 26.56 3.00 7.33
N SER A 38 25.39 2.40 7.09
CA SER A 38 25.24 1.02 6.64
C SER A 38 24.00 0.89 5.75
N ALA A 39 24.14 0.21 4.61
CA ALA A 39 23.06 0.04 3.64
C ALA A 39 21.79 -0.57 4.26
N THR A 40 21.94 -1.60 5.10
CA THR A 40 20.82 -2.31 5.73
C THR A 40 19.98 -1.39 6.62
N ASN A 41 20.60 -0.49 7.39
CA ASN A 41 19.87 0.50 8.20
C ASN A 41 19.15 1.56 7.34
N ALA A 42 19.74 1.92 6.19
CA ALA A 42 19.11 2.79 5.21
C ALA A 42 17.83 2.14 4.67
N VAL A 43 17.92 0.88 4.23
CA VAL A 43 16.79 0.12 3.69
C VAL A 43 15.71 -0.08 4.76
N ALA A 44 16.08 -0.42 6.00
CA ALA A 44 15.13 -0.56 7.10
C ALA A 44 14.40 0.76 7.43
N SER A 45 15.09 1.89 7.37
CA SER A 45 14.48 3.22 7.56
C SER A 45 13.53 3.55 6.40
N LEU A 46 13.94 3.26 5.17
CA LEU A 46 13.12 3.45 3.97
C LEU A 46 11.89 2.56 3.98
N MET A 47 11.99 1.32 4.45
CA MET A 47 10.86 0.43 4.67
C MET A 47 9.81 1.12 5.54
N ASN A 48 10.19 1.68 6.69
CA ASN A 48 9.23 2.36 7.57
C ASN A 48 8.53 3.53 6.86
N ILE A 49 9.29 4.34 6.11
CA ILE A 49 8.72 5.44 5.32
C ILE A 49 7.69 4.90 4.32
N VAL A 50 8.03 3.86 3.55
CA VAL A 50 7.12 3.25 2.56
C VAL A 50 5.88 2.68 3.23
N LEU A 51 6.04 1.94 4.33
CA LEU A 51 4.95 1.30 5.04
C LEU A 51 3.94 2.32 5.57
N PHE A 52 4.37 3.46 6.11
CA PHE A 52 3.43 4.45 6.66
C PHE A 52 2.89 5.44 5.62
N ILE A 53 3.76 5.96 4.75
CA ILE A 53 3.42 7.07 3.85
C ILE A 53 2.70 6.57 2.60
N THR A 54 3.08 5.41 2.04
CA THR A 54 2.45 4.89 0.82
C THR A 54 0.95 4.63 1.02
N PRO A 55 0.51 3.92 2.07
CA PRO A 55 -0.91 3.72 2.34
C PRO A 55 -1.67 5.03 2.56
N LEU A 56 -1.09 5.95 3.33
CA LEU A 56 -1.71 7.24 3.64
C LEU A 56 -1.95 8.03 2.36
N VAL A 57 -0.91 8.23 1.55
CA VAL A 57 -1.02 9.02 0.32
C VAL A 57 -1.96 8.35 -0.68
N SER A 58 -1.93 7.02 -0.79
CA SER A 58 -2.83 6.27 -1.66
C SER A 58 -4.30 6.44 -1.28
N LEU A 59 -4.60 6.44 0.03
CA LEU A 59 -5.93 6.70 0.54
C LEU A 59 -6.37 8.14 0.32
N LEU A 60 -5.55 9.12 0.72
CA LEU A 60 -5.92 10.53 0.66
C LEU A 60 -6.06 11.03 -0.78
N LEU A 61 -5.07 10.74 -1.65
CA LEU A 61 -5.15 11.14 -3.07
C LEU A 61 -6.26 10.37 -3.79
N GLY A 62 -6.46 9.09 -3.47
CA GLY A 62 -7.58 8.30 -3.97
C GLY A 62 -8.93 8.95 -3.67
N VAL A 63 -9.13 9.37 -2.42
CA VAL A 63 -10.36 9.98 -1.96
C VAL A 63 -10.58 11.37 -2.56
N ILE A 64 -9.55 12.24 -2.52
CA ILE A 64 -9.63 13.60 -3.06
C ILE A 64 -9.93 13.57 -4.56
N TYR A 65 -9.17 12.77 -5.33
CA TYR A 65 -9.31 12.69 -6.78
C TYR A 65 -10.72 12.25 -7.19
N PHE A 66 -11.28 11.24 -6.53
CA PHE A 66 -12.59 10.73 -6.90
C PHE A 66 -13.71 11.70 -6.53
N TYR A 67 -13.62 12.40 -5.39
CA TYR A 67 -14.62 13.40 -5.03
C TYR A 67 -14.59 14.64 -5.92
N GLN A 68 -13.42 15.05 -6.40
CA GLN A 68 -13.28 16.17 -7.34
C GLN A 68 -13.87 15.81 -8.71
N ASN A 69 -13.73 14.56 -9.14
CA ASN A 69 -14.21 14.09 -10.44
C ASN A 69 -15.62 13.50 -10.41
N ARG A 70 -16.38 13.67 -9.31
CA ARG A 70 -17.72 13.09 -9.19
C ARG A 70 -18.70 13.65 -10.22
N ASP A 71 -18.70 14.96 -10.42
CA ASP A 71 -19.59 15.62 -11.39
C ASP A 71 -19.29 15.14 -12.83
N PHE A 72 -18.00 14.90 -13.12
CA PHE A 72 -17.58 14.30 -14.39
C PHE A 72 -17.94 12.83 -14.51
N ALA A 73 -17.95 12.08 -13.40
CA ALA A 73 -18.41 10.69 -13.35
C ALA A 73 -19.88 10.58 -13.77
N GLU A 74 -20.73 11.46 -13.26
CA GLU A 74 -22.17 11.49 -13.56
C GLU A 74 -22.41 11.77 -15.05
N LEU A 75 -21.70 12.74 -15.62
CA LEU A 75 -21.77 13.06 -17.06
C LEU A 75 -21.29 11.90 -17.96
N LEU A 76 -20.21 11.21 -17.58
CA LEU A 76 -19.70 10.06 -18.33
C LEU A 76 -20.63 8.84 -18.26
N LEU A 77 -21.27 8.62 -17.12
CA LEU A 77 -22.19 7.50 -16.92
C LEU A 77 -23.55 7.70 -17.59
N ALA A 78 -23.90 8.95 -17.96
CA ALA A 78 -25.03 9.25 -18.83
C ALA A 78 -24.79 8.85 -20.31
N GLN A 79 -23.53 8.70 -20.71
CA GLN A 79 -23.16 8.15 -22.01
C GLN A 79 -23.20 6.60 -21.97
N PRO A 80 -23.28 5.90 -23.12
CA PRO A 80 -23.37 4.43 -23.17
C PRO A 80 -22.02 3.75 -22.82
N ILE A 81 -21.51 4.01 -21.63
CA ILE A 81 -20.28 3.45 -21.07
C ILE A 81 -20.66 2.44 -19.99
N ARG A 82 -20.08 1.24 -20.07
CA ARG A 82 -20.28 0.22 -19.04
C ARG A 82 -19.68 0.70 -17.70
N ARG A 83 -20.49 0.77 -16.64
CA ARG A 83 -20.10 1.21 -15.28
C ARG A 83 -18.80 0.53 -14.79
N SER A 84 -18.67 -0.78 -14.98
CA SER A 84 -17.46 -1.53 -14.61
C SER A 84 -16.20 -0.99 -15.28
N GLN A 85 -16.28 -0.57 -16.55
CA GLN A 85 -15.14 -0.02 -17.29
C GLN A 85 -14.68 1.33 -16.73
N TYR A 86 -15.61 2.14 -16.21
CA TYR A 86 -15.31 3.41 -15.56
C TYR A 86 -14.54 3.17 -14.24
N PHE A 87 -15.01 2.26 -13.39
CA PHE A 87 -14.35 1.95 -12.12
C PHE A 87 -12.99 1.30 -12.28
N TYR A 88 -12.86 0.32 -13.18
CA TYR A 88 -11.55 -0.25 -13.50
C TYR A 88 -10.59 0.81 -14.07
N GLY A 89 -11.08 1.67 -14.98
CA GLY A 89 -10.27 2.75 -15.56
C GLY A 89 -9.72 3.71 -14.51
N ASN A 90 -10.56 4.16 -13.57
CA ASN A 90 -10.15 5.04 -12.48
C ASN A 90 -9.20 4.34 -11.50
N TYR A 91 -9.51 3.11 -11.08
CA TYR A 91 -8.65 2.34 -10.19
C TYR A 91 -7.25 2.16 -10.77
N PHE A 92 -7.14 1.65 -11.99
CA PHE A 92 -5.84 1.45 -12.63
C PHE A 92 -5.16 2.78 -12.97
N GLY A 93 -5.90 3.82 -13.35
CA GLY A 93 -5.33 5.13 -13.62
C GLY A 93 -4.67 5.73 -12.37
N LEU A 94 -5.35 5.64 -11.23
CA LEU A 94 -4.87 6.14 -9.96
C LEU A 94 -3.75 5.29 -9.39
N SER A 95 -3.95 3.97 -9.29
CA SER A 95 -2.97 3.08 -8.69
C SER A 95 -1.68 3.06 -9.49
N LEU A 96 -1.74 3.06 -10.82
CA LEU A 96 -0.57 3.02 -11.68
C LEU A 96 0.17 4.36 -11.71
N SER A 97 -0.53 5.49 -11.63
CA SER A 97 0.11 6.80 -11.46
C SER A 97 0.92 6.86 -10.17
N LEU A 98 0.34 6.42 -9.04
CA LEU A 98 1.04 6.37 -7.75
C LEU A 98 2.20 5.38 -7.75
N VAL A 99 2.07 4.22 -8.41
CA VAL A 99 3.15 3.26 -8.59
C VAL A 99 4.29 3.85 -9.41
N ILE A 100 4.00 4.56 -10.52
CA ILE A 100 5.04 5.23 -11.32
C ILE A 100 5.77 6.25 -10.47
N ASN A 101 5.06 7.08 -9.70
CA ASN A 101 5.69 8.06 -8.80
C ASN A 101 6.59 7.41 -7.76
N LEU A 102 6.14 6.30 -7.17
CA LEU A 102 6.93 5.53 -6.20
C LEU A 102 8.18 4.93 -6.86
N LEU A 103 8.03 4.30 -8.02
CA LEU A 103 9.14 3.70 -8.78
C LEU A 103 10.16 4.74 -9.23
N VAL A 104 9.72 5.92 -9.70
CA VAL A 104 10.63 7.00 -10.09
C VAL A 104 11.29 7.61 -8.85
N GLY A 105 10.52 7.87 -7.80
CA GLY A 105 11.00 8.48 -6.56
C GLY A 105 12.07 7.62 -5.86
N PHE A 106 11.84 6.32 -5.71
CA PHE A 106 12.81 5.40 -5.11
C PHE A 106 13.85 4.87 -6.08
N GLY A 107 13.46 4.60 -7.33
CA GLY A 107 14.31 3.95 -8.32
C GLY A 107 15.45 4.84 -8.79
N LEU A 108 15.26 6.17 -8.86
CA LEU A 108 16.34 7.07 -9.25
C LEU A 108 17.49 7.05 -8.24
N PRO A 109 17.29 7.33 -6.92
CA PRO A 109 18.39 7.29 -5.95
C PRO A 109 19.02 5.91 -5.82
N MET A 110 18.22 4.85 -5.98
CA MET A 110 18.70 3.47 -6.00
C MET A 110 19.71 3.21 -7.13
N LEU A 111 19.52 3.78 -8.32
CA LEU A 111 20.45 3.61 -9.45
C LEU A 111 21.72 4.44 -9.32
N PHE A 112 21.64 5.65 -8.75
CA PHE A 112 22.78 6.57 -8.68
C PHE A 112 23.62 6.43 -7.41
N ILE A 113 23.01 6.06 -6.29
CA ILE A 113 23.65 6.00 -4.96
C ILE A 113 23.81 4.56 -4.47
N GLY A 114 22.93 3.65 -4.91
CA GLY A 114 22.93 2.24 -4.53
C GLY A 114 24.08 1.45 -5.15
N ASN A 115 25.29 1.62 -4.61
CA ASN A 115 26.46 0.87 -5.04
C ASN A 115 26.46 -0.53 -4.41
N GLY A 116 25.94 -1.53 -5.13
CA GLY A 116 26.06 -2.93 -4.78
C GLY A 116 24.83 -3.78 -5.14
N LEU A 117 25.07 -4.98 -5.69
CA LEU A 117 24.00 -5.91 -6.11
C LEU A 117 23.06 -6.27 -4.94
N GLN A 118 23.59 -6.35 -3.72
CA GLN A 118 22.83 -6.65 -2.51
C GLN A 118 21.83 -5.54 -2.17
N ILE A 119 22.27 -4.28 -2.15
CA ILE A 119 21.40 -3.11 -1.89
C ILE A 119 20.27 -3.05 -2.91
N LEU A 120 20.59 -3.39 -4.17
CA LEU A 120 19.63 -3.43 -5.26
C LEU A 120 18.50 -4.46 -4.99
N GLN A 121 18.88 -5.65 -4.51
CA GLN A 121 17.94 -6.70 -4.14
C GLN A 121 17.09 -6.30 -2.93
N GLU A 122 17.71 -5.77 -1.88
CA GLU A 122 17.02 -5.33 -0.66
C GLU A 122 15.98 -4.23 -0.94
N LEU A 123 16.36 -3.20 -1.72
CA LEU A 123 15.45 -2.13 -2.11
C LEU A 123 14.33 -2.60 -3.05
N SER A 124 14.59 -3.58 -3.92
CA SER A 124 13.56 -4.12 -4.82
C SER A 124 12.40 -4.76 -4.06
N ILE A 125 12.67 -5.37 -2.90
CA ILE A 125 11.65 -5.99 -2.04
C ILE A 125 10.80 -4.91 -1.36
N VAL A 126 11.43 -3.82 -0.89
CA VAL A 126 10.73 -2.65 -0.34
C VAL A 126 9.84 -2.00 -1.40
N LEU A 127 10.34 -1.86 -2.62
CA LEU A 127 9.57 -1.34 -3.76
C LEU A 127 8.36 -2.21 -4.08
N LEU A 128 8.54 -3.54 -4.16
CA LEU A 128 7.44 -4.48 -4.41
C LEU A 128 6.35 -4.38 -3.35
N ALA A 129 6.74 -4.28 -2.08
CA ALA A 129 5.79 -4.06 -0.98
C ALA A 129 5.06 -2.71 -1.11
N GLY A 130 5.77 -1.63 -1.46
CA GLY A 130 5.16 -0.33 -1.72
C GLY A 130 4.13 -0.37 -2.87
N VAL A 131 4.44 -1.07 -3.95
CA VAL A 131 3.50 -1.29 -5.07
C VAL A 131 2.26 -2.04 -4.59
N MET A 132 2.43 -3.13 -3.85
CA MET A 132 1.32 -3.92 -3.31
C MET A 132 0.41 -3.07 -2.42
N LEU A 133 0.99 -2.31 -1.49
CA LEU A 133 0.24 -1.41 -0.61
C LEU A 133 -0.51 -0.34 -1.41
N THR A 134 0.13 0.25 -2.42
CA THR A 134 -0.51 1.23 -3.30
C THR A 134 -1.77 0.66 -3.96
N LEU A 135 -1.70 -0.58 -4.48
CA LEU A 135 -2.85 -1.26 -5.09
C LEU A 135 -3.98 -1.49 -4.07
N ILE A 136 -3.66 -2.00 -2.87
CA ILE A 136 -4.67 -2.29 -1.83
C ILE A 136 -5.36 -1.02 -1.36
N PHE A 137 -4.57 -0.01 -0.98
CA PHE A 137 -5.09 1.21 -0.37
C PHE A 137 -5.78 2.13 -1.38
N SER A 138 -5.38 2.12 -2.66
CA SER A 138 -6.13 2.81 -3.72
C SER A 138 -7.51 2.18 -3.97
N ALA A 139 -7.63 0.85 -3.91
CA ALA A 139 -8.92 0.17 -4.01
C ALA A 139 -9.82 0.52 -2.81
N LEU A 140 -9.26 0.55 -1.60
CA LEU A 140 -9.98 0.98 -0.39
C LEU A 140 -10.42 2.44 -0.48
N ALA A 141 -9.59 3.35 -1.00
CA ALA A 141 -9.91 4.76 -1.19
C ALA A 141 -11.17 4.94 -2.03
N LEU A 142 -11.21 4.30 -3.21
CA LEU A 142 -12.36 4.34 -4.11
C LEU A 142 -13.60 3.68 -3.51
N LEU A 143 -13.43 2.63 -2.70
CA LEU A 143 -14.53 2.00 -2.00
C LEU A 143 -15.14 2.98 -0.98
N ILE A 144 -14.31 3.67 -0.19
CA ILE A 144 -14.74 4.67 0.79
C ILE A 144 -15.53 5.79 0.12
N THR A 145 -15.03 6.33 -1.00
CA THR A 145 -15.73 7.42 -1.73
C THR A 145 -17.03 6.95 -2.36
N LEU A 146 -17.12 5.70 -2.82
CA LEU A 146 -18.38 5.17 -3.32
C LEU A 146 -19.42 4.96 -2.21
N ARG A 147 -19.00 4.63 -0.99
CA ARG A 147 -19.94 4.46 0.13
C ARG A 147 -20.44 5.78 0.71
N ASN A 148 -19.62 6.83 0.68
CA ASN A 148 -19.89 8.08 1.38
C ASN A 148 -20.04 9.23 0.40
N GLU A 149 -21.11 9.99 0.50
CA GLU A 149 -21.33 11.09 -0.44
C GLU A 149 -20.65 12.38 0.00
N ASN A 150 -20.56 12.58 1.32
CA ASN A 150 -19.95 13.76 1.91
C ASN A 150 -18.42 13.68 1.82
N ARG A 151 -17.83 14.67 1.12
CA ARG A 151 -16.37 14.78 0.88
C ARG A 151 -15.57 14.80 2.19
N VAL A 152 -16.06 15.53 3.20
CA VAL A 152 -15.38 15.69 4.50
C VAL A 152 -15.40 14.36 5.27
N LEU A 153 -16.56 13.69 5.31
CA LEU A 153 -16.66 12.39 5.97
C LEU A 153 -15.83 11.31 5.27
N GLY A 154 -15.83 11.27 3.94
CA GLY A 154 -15.01 10.32 3.18
C GLY A 154 -13.51 10.50 3.44
N PHE A 155 -13.04 11.76 3.51
CA PHE A 155 -11.66 12.05 3.89
C PHE A 155 -11.34 11.61 5.32
N GLY A 156 -12.25 11.87 6.27
CA GLY A 156 -12.12 11.38 7.65
C GLY A 156 -12.05 9.85 7.74
N TYR A 157 -12.91 9.13 7.02
CA TYR A 157 -12.86 7.66 6.96
C TYR A 157 -11.55 7.14 6.38
N ALA A 158 -10.97 7.84 5.39
CA ALA A 158 -9.67 7.48 4.84
C ALA A 158 -8.58 7.50 5.92
N ILE A 159 -8.55 8.57 6.73
CA ILE A 159 -7.61 8.70 7.84
C ILE A 159 -7.85 7.62 8.90
N VAL A 160 -9.11 7.35 9.26
CA VAL A 160 -9.43 6.30 10.25
C VAL A 160 -9.02 4.91 9.75
N VAL A 161 -9.26 4.59 8.48
CA VAL A 161 -8.83 3.32 7.88
C VAL A 161 -7.31 3.20 7.88
N TRP A 162 -6.61 4.26 7.49
CA TRP A 162 -5.15 4.30 7.58
C TRP A 162 -4.66 4.08 9.02
N LEU A 163 -5.18 4.84 9.97
CA LEU A 163 -4.79 4.80 11.38
C LEU A 163 -5.10 3.43 12.00
N PHE A 164 -6.19 2.79 11.56
CA PHE A 164 -6.53 1.44 11.95
C PHE A 164 -5.42 0.44 11.55
N PHE A 165 -5.07 0.37 10.26
CA PHE A 165 -4.06 -0.57 9.76
C PHE A 165 -2.63 -0.22 10.18
N ALA A 166 -2.33 1.06 10.38
CA ALA A 166 -0.99 1.53 10.67
C ALA A 166 -0.62 1.48 12.16
N VAL A 167 -1.60 1.67 13.06
CA VAL A 167 -1.33 1.86 14.49
C VAL A 167 -2.28 1.06 15.38
N ILE A 168 -3.60 1.18 15.20
CA ILE A 168 -4.56 0.54 16.13
C ILE A 168 -4.45 -0.97 16.06
N TYR A 169 -4.29 -1.53 14.86
CA TYR A 169 -4.16 -2.97 14.66
C TYR A 169 -2.98 -3.52 15.44
N ASP A 170 -1.79 -2.94 15.26
CA ASP A 170 -0.55 -3.32 15.95
C ASP A 170 -0.71 -3.20 17.48
N GLY A 171 -1.34 -2.11 17.95
CA GLY A 171 -1.58 -1.88 19.38
C GLY A 171 -2.55 -2.87 20.01
N LEU A 172 -3.69 -3.14 19.36
CA LEU A 172 -4.65 -4.14 19.82
C LEU A 172 -4.04 -5.55 19.80
N PHE A 173 -3.31 -5.86 18.73
CA PHE A 173 -2.63 -7.13 18.58
C PHE A 173 -1.59 -7.34 19.69
N LEU A 174 -0.80 -6.31 20.02
CA LEU A 174 0.15 -6.36 21.14
C LEU A 174 -0.55 -6.58 22.49
N ILE A 175 -1.66 -5.89 22.76
CA ILE A 175 -2.45 -6.10 23.99
C ILE A 175 -2.96 -7.55 24.07
N LEU A 176 -3.46 -8.09 22.96
CA LEU A 176 -3.92 -9.49 22.89
C LEU A 176 -2.78 -10.48 23.16
N LEU A 177 -1.61 -10.26 22.58
CA LEU A 177 -0.43 -11.11 22.84
C LEU A 177 0.00 -11.05 24.32
N LEU A 178 -0.05 -9.88 24.94
CA LEU A 178 0.27 -9.74 26.36
C LEU A 178 -0.75 -10.44 27.27
N TRP A 179 -2.03 -10.37 26.92
CA TRP A 179 -3.10 -10.91 27.76
C TRP A 179 -3.23 -12.44 27.65
N PHE A 180 -2.89 -13.01 26.49
CA PHE A 180 -2.93 -14.46 26.24
C PHE A 180 -1.55 -15.12 26.24
N ASN A 181 -0.57 -14.55 26.96
CA ASN A 181 0.81 -15.06 27.02
C ASN A 181 0.91 -16.54 27.43
N ASP A 182 -0.04 -17.03 28.22
CA ASP A 182 -0.09 -18.43 28.70
C ASP A 182 -0.49 -19.46 27.62
N TYR A 183 -0.95 -19.02 26.43
CA TYR A 183 -1.35 -19.90 25.32
C TYR A 183 -0.28 -19.93 24.21
N PRO A 184 -0.25 -20.96 23.35
CA PRO A 184 0.66 -21.00 22.20
C PRO A 184 0.31 -19.89 21.19
N LEU A 185 0.94 -18.73 21.35
CA LEU A 185 0.67 -17.50 20.60
C LEU A 185 1.21 -17.51 19.16
N GLU A 186 2.05 -18.48 18.80
CA GLU A 186 2.72 -18.51 17.50
C GLU A 186 1.74 -18.53 16.32
N LYS A 187 0.73 -19.40 16.39
CA LYS A 187 -0.30 -19.51 15.32
C LYS A 187 -1.20 -18.29 15.29
N PHE A 188 -1.60 -17.78 16.46
CA PHE A 188 -2.39 -16.57 16.57
C PHE A 188 -1.65 -15.36 15.97
N ALA A 189 -0.35 -15.27 16.25
CA ALA A 189 0.47 -14.19 15.76
C ALA A 189 0.62 -14.23 14.24
N MET A 190 0.84 -15.41 13.66
CA MET A 190 0.91 -15.60 12.20
C MET A 190 -0.40 -15.18 11.51
N ILE A 191 -1.55 -15.60 12.03
CA ILE A 191 -2.86 -15.23 11.47
C ILE A 191 -3.05 -13.71 11.57
N GLY A 192 -2.71 -13.11 12.72
CA GLY A 192 -2.78 -11.67 12.93
C GLY A 192 -1.94 -10.89 11.91
N THR A 193 -0.71 -11.32 11.64
CA THR A 193 0.14 -10.66 10.63
C THR A 193 -0.43 -10.78 9.21
N VAL A 194 -1.02 -11.92 8.85
CA VAL A 194 -1.59 -12.14 7.50
C VAL A 194 -2.83 -11.26 7.26
N LEU A 195 -3.57 -10.94 8.32
CA LEU A 195 -4.76 -10.09 8.27
C LEU A 195 -4.44 -8.59 8.12
N ASN A 196 -3.21 -8.14 8.39
CA ASN A 196 -2.82 -6.75 8.15
C ASN A 196 -1.82 -6.69 6.97
N PRO A 197 -2.20 -6.11 5.81
CA PRO A 197 -1.29 -6.04 4.67
C PRO A 197 -0.02 -5.23 4.97
N MET A 198 -0.08 -4.25 5.88
CA MET A 198 1.10 -3.48 6.29
C MET A 198 2.08 -4.34 7.09
N ASP A 199 1.57 -5.13 8.05
CA ASP A 199 2.41 -6.04 8.83
C ASP A 199 2.95 -7.17 7.98
N LEU A 200 2.14 -7.74 7.10
CA LEU A 200 2.60 -8.75 6.17
C LEU A 200 3.77 -8.23 5.32
N SER A 201 3.65 -7.01 4.78
CA SER A 201 4.75 -6.35 4.06
C SER A 201 5.98 -6.14 4.94
N ARG A 202 5.80 -5.65 6.18
CA ARG A 202 6.89 -5.45 7.16
C ARG A 202 7.64 -6.75 7.45
N VAL A 203 6.90 -7.83 7.72
CA VAL A 203 7.47 -9.14 8.04
C VAL A 203 8.23 -9.72 6.85
N MET A 204 7.66 -9.62 5.64
CA MET A 204 8.34 -10.07 4.41
C MET A 204 9.66 -9.33 4.17
N ILE A 205 9.70 -8.02 4.38
CA ILE A 205 10.92 -7.22 4.21
C ILE A 205 11.96 -7.60 5.26
N LEU A 206 11.61 -7.60 6.55
CA LEU A 206 12.54 -7.89 7.65
C LEU A 206 13.16 -9.29 7.56
N LEU A 207 12.40 -10.29 7.10
CA LEU A 207 12.92 -11.64 6.89
C LEU A 207 13.95 -11.71 5.76
N LYS A 208 13.78 -10.89 4.71
CA LYS A 208 14.68 -10.85 3.57
C LYS A 208 15.93 -10.02 3.82
N LEU A 209 15.88 -9.07 4.73
CA LEU A 209 17.03 -8.31 5.20
C LEU A 209 17.84 -9.05 6.29
N ASP A 210 17.48 -10.29 6.63
CA ASP A 210 17.97 -11.05 7.79
C ASP A 210 17.85 -10.29 9.14
N LEU A 211 17.02 -9.24 9.18
CA LEU A 211 16.71 -8.43 10.35
C LEU A 211 15.63 -9.07 11.23
N SER A 212 15.49 -10.40 11.18
CA SER A 212 14.53 -11.14 12.00
C SER A 212 14.70 -10.91 13.51
N ALA A 213 15.91 -10.52 13.95
CA ALA A 213 16.19 -10.14 15.33
C ALA A 213 15.44 -8.87 15.78
N LEU A 214 15.09 -7.97 14.86
CA LEU A 214 14.31 -6.75 15.17
C LEU A 214 12.82 -7.05 15.43
N MET A 215 12.36 -8.28 15.16
CA MET A 215 10.97 -8.71 15.37
C MET A 215 10.70 -9.14 16.83
N GLY A 216 11.71 -9.14 17.69
CA GLY A 216 11.58 -9.57 19.08
C GLY A 216 11.31 -11.07 19.22
N PHE A 217 10.54 -11.45 20.25
CA PHE A 217 10.35 -12.84 20.69
C PHE A 217 9.68 -13.75 19.65
N THR A 218 8.91 -13.20 18.69
CA THR A 218 8.26 -13.96 17.62
C THR A 218 9.09 -14.07 16.34
N GLY A 219 10.30 -13.49 16.30
CA GLY A 219 11.14 -13.48 15.11
C GLY A 219 11.54 -14.89 14.63
N ALA A 220 11.80 -15.81 15.56
CA ALA A 220 12.18 -17.18 15.24
C ALA A 220 11.02 -17.98 14.61
N SER A 221 9.81 -17.87 15.18
CA SER A 221 8.62 -18.55 14.66
C SER A 221 8.17 -17.96 13.33
N PHE A 222 8.27 -16.64 13.14
CA PHE A 222 8.06 -16.00 11.84
C PHE A 222 9.08 -16.43 10.80
N ARG A 223 10.37 -16.50 11.14
CA ARG A 223 11.41 -16.96 10.19
C ARG A 223 11.16 -18.41 9.77
N GLN A 224 10.78 -19.27 10.70
CA GLN A 224 10.48 -20.67 10.41
C GLN A 224 9.27 -20.83 9.48
N PHE A 225 8.19 -20.07 9.73
CA PHE A 225 6.97 -20.19 8.93
C PHE A 225 7.07 -19.43 7.60
N PHE A 226 7.31 -18.12 7.63
CA PHE A 226 7.34 -17.27 6.44
C PHE A 226 8.61 -17.43 5.59
N GLY A 227 9.69 -17.97 6.17
CA GLY A 227 10.87 -18.40 5.41
C GLY A 227 10.68 -19.76 4.70
N SER A 228 9.64 -20.52 5.04
CA SER A 228 9.31 -21.77 4.36
C SER A 228 8.60 -21.52 3.02
N THR A 229 8.64 -22.51 2.13
CA THR A 229 7.88 -22.49 0.86
C THR A 229 6.38 -22.34 1.10
N ALA A 230 5.84 -22.98 2.14
CA ALA A 230 4.43 -22.84 2.52
C ALA A 230 4.09 -21.41 2.94
N GLY A 231 4.92 -20.78 3.78
CA GLY A 231 4.71 -19.41 4.24
C GLY A 231 4.78 -18.38 3.10
N PHE A 232 5.63 -18.62 2.09
CA PHE A 232 5.67 -17.80 0.88
C PHE A 232 4.36 -17.86 0.07
N PHE A 233 3.79 -19.06 -0.12
CA PHE A 233 2.49 -19.18 -0.79
C PHE A 233 1.35 -18.56 0.02
N VAL A 234 1.39 -18.66 1.35
CA VAL A 234 0.42 -18.01 2.24
C VAL A 234 0.53 -16.48 2.16
N SER A 235 1.73 -15.91 2.17
CA SER A 235 1.90 -14.46 2.05
C SER A 235 1.47 -13.95 0.67
N LEU A 236 1.82 -14.67 -0.40
CA LEU A 236 1.42 -14.32 -1.76
C LEU A 236 -0.10 -14.38 -1.96
N SER A 237 -0.74 -15.46 -1.47
CA SER A 237 -2.20 -15.59 -1.55
C SER A 237 -2.91 -14.51 -0.73
N SER A 238 -2.43 -14.20 0.47
CA SER A 238 -2.98 -13.10 1.27
C SER A 238 -2.85 -11.75 0.56
N ALA A 239 -1.68 -11.44 0.00
CA ALA A 239 -1.46 -10.22 -0.78
C ALA A 239 -2.45 -10.11 -1.96
N LEU A 240 -2.65 -11.21 -2.70
CA LEU A 240 -3.61 -11.26 -3.81
C LEU A 240 -5.05 -11.11 -3.33
N ILE A 241 -5.42 -11.72 -2.19
CA ILE A 241 -6.75 -11.54 -1.58
C ILE A 241 -6.97 -10.08 -1.20
N TRP A 242 -5.98 -9.43 -0.57
CA TRP A 242 -6.05 -8.02 -0.19
C TRP A 242 -6.15 -7.07 -1.38
N ILE A 243 -5.66 -7.44 -2.57
CA ILE A 243 -5.85 -6.66 -3.79
C ILE A 243 -7.22 -6.94 -4.40
N THR A 244 -7.58 -8.22 -4.55
CA THR A 244 -8.78 -8.65 -5.30
C THR A 244 -10.07 -8.40 -4.54
N LEU A 245 -10.08 -8.53 -3.21
CA LEU A 245 -11.25 -8.36 -2.36
C LEU A 245 -11.80 -6.92 -2.39
N PRO A 246 -11.02 -5.85 -2.10
CA PRO A 246 -11.54 -4.49 -2.17
C PRO A 246 -11.89 -4.09 -3.61
N LEU A 247 -11.15 -4.58 -4.61
CA LEU A 247 -11.47 -4.35 -6.01
C LEU A 247 -12.81 -4.99 -6.41
N TYR A 248 -13.06 -6.22 -6.00
CA TYR A 248 -14.34 -6.90 -6.24
C TYR A 248 -15.51 -6.16 -5.58
N LEU A 249 -15.35 -5.76 -4.32
CA LEU A 249 -16.36 -4.98 -3.59
C LEU A 249 -16.62 -3.61 -4.24
N LEU A 250 -15.57 -2.97 -4.76
CA LEU A 250 -15.66 -1.71 -5.50
C LEU A 250 -16.56 -1.87 -6.72
N ILE A 251 -16.31 -2.88 -7.56
CA ILE A 251 -17.06 -3.10 -8.81
C ILE A 251 -18.50 -3.48 -8.50
N ARG A 252 -18.72 -4.38 -7.54
CA ARG A 252 -20.06 -4.80 -7.14
C ARG A 252 -20.88 -3.60 -6.70
N LYS A 253 -20.32 -2.73 -5.86
CA LYS A 253 -21.02 -1.53 -5.38
C LYS A 253 -21.16 -0.45 -6.46
N GLY A 254 -20.16 -0.29 -7.32
CA GLY A 254 -20.19 0.67 -8.43
C GLY A 254 -21.26 0.34 -9.48
N ASN A 255 -21.56 -0.94 -9.68
CA ASN A 255 -22.62 -1.36 -10.60
C ASN A 255 -24.03 -1.08 -10.03
N THR A 256 -24.22 -1.24 -8.72
CA THR A 256 -25.52 -1.08 -8.05
C THR A 256 -25.80 0.33 -7.57
N LYS A 257 -24.84 1.25 -7.63
CA LYS A 257 -25.01 2.61 -7.13
C LYS A 257 -25.80 3.45 -8.13
N ASP A 258 -26.82 4.14 -7.64
CA ASP A 258 -27.54 5.16 -8.40
C ASP A 258 -26.73 6.47 -8.35
N PHE A 259 -26.50 7.04 -9.52
CA PHE A 259 -25.78 8.28 -9.77
C PHE A 259 -26.77 9.29 -10.33
#